data_AF-J9DK35-F1
#
_entry.id   AF-J9DK35-F1
#
_cell.length_a   1.000
_cell.length_b   1.000
_cell.length_c   1.000
_cell.angle_alpha   90.00
_cell.angle_beta   90.00
_cell.angle_gamma   90.00
#
_symmetry.space_group_name_H-M   'P 1'
#
loop_
_entity.id
_entity.type
_entity.pdbx_description
1 polymer ?
#
loop_
_entity_poly.entity_id
_entity_poly.type
_entity_poly.pdbx_seq_one_letter_code
_entity_poly.pdbx_strand_id
1 'polypeptide(L)'
;MNNTDYKTEEIPEDIKSSQKFECDYEKQNIDTITKNEDKEKKSLFFIPYLFTGYFKTVNIRQNKFTILSMICSKKIGPRFMCRGINDNGDVSFFVETYVELYNIPLDKTIIRMTLLRGSIPLF
;
A
#
# COMPACT_ATOMS: atom_id res chain seq x y z
N MET A 1 23.43 -26.06 -35.17
CA MET A 1 24.00 -26.03 -33.81
C MET A 1 24.62 -24.66 -33.61
N ASN A 2 23.96 -23.78 -32.86
CA ASN A 2 24.53 -22.54 -32.33
C ASN A 2 23.85 -22.32 -30.97
N ASN A 3 24.51 -22.79 -29.91
CA ASN A 3 24.14 -22.45 -28.53
C ASN A 3 24.75 -21.07 -28.23
N THR A 4 23.91 -20.07 -28.03
CA THR A 4 24.32 -18.82 -27.39
C THR A 4 23.93 -18.91 -25.92
N ASP A 5 24.92 -19.18 -25.08
CA ASP A 5 24.80 -19.17 -23.63
C ASP A 5 24.53 -17.74 -23.15
N TYR A 6 23.29 -17.47 -22.74
CA TYR A 6 22.97 -16.24 -22.02
C TYR A 6 23.50 -16.36 -20.59
N LYS A 7 24.59 -15.67 -20.30
CA LYS A 7 25.05 -15.41 -18.93
C LYS A 7 23.89 -14.77 -18.16
N THR A 8 23.46 -15.45 -17.11
CA THR A 8 22.54 -14.88 -16.11
C THR A 8 23.33 -13.82 -15.36
N GLU A 9 23.09 -12.54 -15.65
CA GLU A 9 23.62 -11.46 -14.84
C GLU A 9 22.94 -11.53 -13.47
N GLU A 10 23.72 -11.88 -12.45
CA GLU A 10 23.30 -11.89 -11.06
C GLU A 10 22.91 -10.46 -10.66
N ILE A 11 21.64 -10.29 -10.31
CA ILE A 11 21.10 -9.03 -9.81
C ILE A 11 21.83 -8.72 -8.48
N PRO A 12 22.45 -7.54 -8.33
CA PRO A 12 23.12 -7.15 -7.10
C PRO A 12 22.18 -7.29 -5.89
N GLU A 13 22.67 -7.89 -4.81
CA GLU A 13 21.88 -8.22 -3.61
C GLU A 13 21.32 -6.99 -2.87
N ASP A 14 21.71 -5.79 -3.27
CA ASP A 14 21.32 -4.51 -2.65
C ASP A 14 19.91 -4.03 -3.02
N ILE A 15 19.17 -4.73 -3.88
CA ILE A 15 17.78 -4.39 -4.26
C ILE A 15 16.75 -5.21 -3.44
N LYS A 16 17.20 -5.99 -2.44
CA LYS A 16 16.30 -6.73 -1.53
C LYS A 16 15.65 -5.84 -0.45
N SER A 17 16.03 -4.58 -0.32
CA SER A 17 15.41 -3.64 0.64
C SER A 17 14.25 -2.85 0.02
N SER A 18 13.30 -3.53 -0.64
CA SER A 18 11.95 -2.98 -0.72
C SER A 18 11.39 -3.02 0.69
N GLN A 19 11.68 -1.97 1.47
CA GLN A 19 11.06 -1.74 2.77
C GLN A 19 9.55 -1.90 2.55
N LYS A 20 9.00 -2.99 3.08
CA LYS A 20 7.58 -3.09 3.38
C LYS A 20 7.30 -1.95 4.35
N PHE A 21 6.93 -0.79 3.82
CA PHE A 21 6.18 0.19 4.58
C PHE A 21 4.75 -0.35 4.70
N GLU A 22 4.63 -1.43 5.47
CA GLU A 22 3.37 -1.77 6.11
C GLU A 22 3.05 -0.55 6.98
N CYS A 23 1.99 0.15 6.65
CA CYS A 23 1.47 1.18 7.52
C CYS A 23 1.14 0.49 8.84
N ASP A 24 1.94 0.74 9.89
CA ASP A 24 1.91 0.05 11.20
C ASP A 24 0.54 0.04 11.92
N TYR A 25 -0.47 0.69 11.33
CA TYR A 25 -1.85 0.69 11.78
C TYR A 25 -2.54 -0.68 11.72
N GLU A 26 -2.18 -1.57 10.77
CA GLU A 26 -2.86 -2.87 10.65
C GLU A 26 -2.47 -3.87 11.76
N LYS A 27 -1.22 -3.83 12.25
CA LYS A 27 -0.72 -4.81 13.23
C LYS A 27 -1.19 -4.57 14.66
N GLN A 28 -1.35 -3.31 15.08
CA GLN A 28 -1.73 -3.00 16.46
C GLN A 28 -3.19 -3.36 16.79
N ASN A 29 -4.08 -3.42 15.79
CA ASN A 29 -5.50 -3.67 16.03
C ASN A 29 -5.91 -5.15 16.00
N ILE A 30 -5.25 -6.01 15.22
CA ILE A 30 -5.58 -7.44 15.16
C ILE A 30 -5.31 -8.11 16.51
N ASP A 31 -4.17 -7.78 17.15
CA ASP A 31 -3.77 -8.32 18.45
C ASP A 31 -4.66 -7.86 19.61
N THR A 32 -5.33 -6.71 19.45
CA THR A 32 -6.27 -6.17 20.44
C THR A 32 -7.66 -6.81 20.31
N ILE A 33 -8.05 -7.21 19.09
CA ILE A 33 -9.31 -7.88 18.79
C ILE A 33 -9.31 -9.34 19.28
N THR A 34 -8.17 -10.04 19.21
CA THR A 34 -8.10 -11.48 19.56
C THR A 34 -8.00 -11.79 21.05
N LYS A 35 -7.71 -10.81 21.91
CA LYS A 35 -7.48 -11.07 23.36
C LYS A 35 -8.71 -10.91 24.27
N ASN A 36 -9.87 -10.56 23.70
CA ASN A 36 -11.06 -10.21 24.49
C ASN A 36 -12.28 -11.11 24.21
N GLU A 37 -12.08 -12.34 23.70
CA GLU A 37 -13.20 -13.23 23.34
C GLU A 37 -13.97 -13.81 24.55
N ASP A 38 -13.44 -13.71 25.77
CA ASP A 38 -14.12 -14.21 26.96
C ASP A 38 -14.67 -13.08 27.84
N LYS A 39 -15.89 -12.65 27.48
CA LYS A 39 -16.98 -12.12 28.33
C LYS A 39 -17.55 -10.79 27.82
N GLU A 40 -18.88 -10.79 27.76
CA GLU A 40 -19.81 -9.71 27.44
C GLU A 40 -20.15 -9.54 25.96
N LYS A 41 -21.38 -9.95 25.64
CA LYS A 41 -22.16 -9.55 24.46
C LYS A 41 -22.34 -8.03 24.45
N LYS A 42 -21.28 -7.29 24.10
CA LYS A 42 -21.36 -5.88 23.74
C LYS A 42 -21.79 -5.81 22.29
N SER A 43 -22.83 -5.03 22.02
CA SER A 43 -23.22 -4.62 20.68
C SER A 43 -21.94 -4.25 19.91
N LEU A 44 -21.58 -5.08 18.92
CA LEU A 44 -20.42 -4.86 18.05
C LEU A 44 -20.63 -3.52 17.34
N PHE A 45 -20.03 -2.48 17.89
CA PHE A 45 -20.07 -1.14 17.32
C PHE A 45 -19.18 -1.21 16.07
N PHE A 46 -19.80 -1.27 14.90
CA PHE A 46 -19.09 -1.30 13.62
C PHE A 46 -18.48 0.08 13.39
N ILE A 47 -17.15 0.18 13.48
CA ILE A 47 -16.41 1.40 13.14
C ILE A 47 -15.95 1.25 11.68
N PRO A 48 -16.57 1.94 10.70
CA PRO A 48 -16.12 1.90 9.32
C PRO A 48 -14.79 2.64 9.19
N TYR A 49 -13.80 1.99 8.58
CA TYR A 49 -12.55 2.66 8.19
C TYR A 49 -12.76 3.37 6.86
N LEU A 50 -12.62 4.70 6.88
CA LEU A 50 -12.68 5.55 5.69
C LEU A 50 -11.27 5.94 5.27
N PHE A 51 -11.04 5.99 3.96
CA PHE A 51 -9.81 6.51 3.38
C PHE A 51 -10.10 7.80 2.62
N THR A 52 -9.07 8.64 2.49
CA THR A 52 -9.12 9.84 1.66
C THR A 52 -8.36 9.58 0.37
N GLY A 53 -8.96 9.87 -0.79
CA GLY A 53 -8.29 9.76 -2.07
C GLY A 53 -9.24 9.46 -3.22
N TYR A 54 -8.86 8.51 -4.07
CA TYR A 54 -9.60 8.16 -5.29
C TYR A 54 -9.79 6.65 -5.39
N PHE A 55 -10.99 6.20 -5.74
CA PHE A 55 -11.25 4.81 -6.05
C PHE A 55 -12.11 4.69 -7.29
N LYS A 56 -11.68 3.86 -8.23
CA LYS A 56 -12.48 3.52 -9.40
C LYS A 56 -12.15 2.13 -9.89
N THR A 57 -13.19 1.41 -10.24
CA THR A 57 -13.10 0.13 -10.94
C THR A 57 -13.87 0.23 -12.24
N VAL A 58 -13.28 -0.25 -13.33
CA VAL A 58 -13.87 -0.28 -14.67
C VAL A 58 -13.73 -1.69 -15.24
N ASN A 59 -14.81 -2.20 -15.81
CA ASN A 59 -14.78 -3.45 -16.56
C ASN A 59 -14.49 -3.17 -18.03
N ILE A 60 -13.45 -3.81 -18.57
CA ILE A 60 -13.04 -3.72 -19.97
C ILE A 60 -13.02 -5.13 -20.54
N ARG A 61 -14.06 -5.46 -21.31
CA ARG A 61 -14.29 -6.81 -21.85
C ARG A 61 -14.29 -7.88 -20.73
N GLN A 62 -13.30 -8.77 -20.74
CA GLN A 62 -13.13 -9.87 -19.78
C GLN A 62 -12.18 -9.50 -18.63
N ASN A 63 -11.77 -8.24 -18.53
CA ASN A 63 -10.88 -7.78 -17.47
C ASN A 63 -11.54 -6.71 -16.61
N LYS A 64 -11.19 -6.69 -15.33
CA LYS A 64 -11.53 -5.65 -14.37
C LYS A 64 -10.27 -4.86 -14.05
N PHE A 65 -10.33 -3.55 -14.25
CA PHE A 65 -9.24 -2.64 -13.95
C PHE A 65 -9.61 -1.76 -12.76
N THR A 66 -8.81 -1.81 -11.71
CA THR A 66 -9.05 -1.11 -10.45
C THR A 66 -7.89 -0.15 -10.17
N ILE A 67 -8.23 1.09 -9.86
CA ILE A 67 -7.30 2.10 -9.31
C ILE A 67 -7.82 2.51 -7.93
N LEU A 68 -6.94 2.42 -6.93
CA LEU A 68 -7.16 2.93 -5.58
C LEU A 68 -5.97 3.82 -5.20
N SER A 69 -6.22 5.09 -4.96
CA SER A 69 -5.23 6.06 -4.49
C SER A 69 -5.61 6.51 -3.09
N MET A 70 -4.69 6.35 -2.13
CA MET A 70 -4.88 6.68 -0.72
C MET A 70 -3.89 7.75 -0.30
N ILE A 71 -4.41 8.82 0.29
CA ILE A 71 -3.62 9.93 0.82
C ILE A 71 -3.35 9.67 2.30
N CYS A 72 -2.08 9.71 2.69
CA CYS A 72 -1.69 9.57 4.09
C CYS A 72 -2.26 10.71 4.94
N SER A 73 -2.87 10.37 6.06
CA SER A 73 -3.45 11.32 7.01
C SER A 73 -2.40 11.92 7.96
N LYS A 74 -1.25 11.24 8.13
CA LYS A 74 -0.15 11.76 8.95
C LYS A 74 0.39 13.04 8.32
N LYS A 75 0.24 14.15 9.04
CA LYS A 75 0.87 15.42 8.71
C LYS A 75 2.13 15.55 9.54
N ILE A 76 3.24 15.89 8.89
CA ILE A 76 4.50 16.16 9.58
C ILE A 76 4.59 17.65 9.93
N GLY A 77 5.09 17.93 11.14
CA GLY A 77 5.52 19.25 11.60
C GLY A 77 4.47 20.12 12.30
N PRO A 78 4.90 21.13 13.07
CA PRO A 78 4.03 22.00 13.87
C PRO A 78 3.25 23.03 13.04
N ARG A 79 3.55 23.15 11.74
CA ARG A 79 2.87 24.05 10.79
C ARG A 79 2.34 23.22 9.63
N PHE A 80 1.15 23.54 9.12
CA PHE A 80 0.44 22.83 8.06
C PHE A 80 1.14 22.77 6.67
N MET A 81 2.42 23.18 6.57
CA MET A 81 3.20 23.38 5.34
C MET A 81 4.61 22.77 5.43
N CYS A 82 4.83 21.72 6.22
CA CYS A 82 6.14 21.07 6.24
C CYS A 82 6.25 20.15 5.03
N ARG A 83 6.99 20.59 4.01
CA ARG A 83 7.63 19.67 3.07
C ARG A 83 8.77 18.95 3.81
N GLY A 84 9.14 17.77 3.34
CA GLY A 84 10.27 17.03 3.92
C GLY A 84 9.84 15.85 4.78
N ILE A 85 10.74 15.48 5.69
CA ILE A 85 10.66 14.31 6.56
C ILE A 85 10.68 14.75 8.04
N ASN A 86 9.99 14.03 8.94
CA ASN A 86 10.13 14.25 10.38
C ASN A 86 11.26 13.39 10.97
N ASP A 87 11.53 13.58 12.27
CA ASP A 87 12.49 12.76 13.03
C ASP A 87 12.14 11.26 13.05
N ASN A 88 10.89 10.90 12.77
CA ASN A 88 10.41 9.51 12.70
C ASN A 88 10.55 8.91 11.29
N GLY A 89 11.00 9.67 10.29
CA GLY A 89 11.08 9.20 8.91
C GLY A 89 9.79 9.29 8.10
N ASP A 90 8.70 9.82 8.65
CA ASP A 90 7.45 10.04 7.90
C ASP A 90 7.65 11.22 6.92
N VAL A 91 7.17 11.04 5.69
CA VAL A 91 7.23 12.05 4.61
C VAL A 91 5.87 12.71 4.38
N SER A 92 5.88 14.04 4.24
CA SER A 92 4.65 14.81 4.05
C SER A 92 4.00 14.54 2.69
N PHE A 93 2.67 14.66 2.63
CA PHE A 93 1.88 14.50 1.39
C PHE A 93 2.08 13.13 0.71
N PHE A 94 2.39 12.09 1.49
CA PHE A 94 2.52 10.73 0.97
C PHE A 94 1.18 10.23 0.40
N VAL A 95 1.23 9.66 -0.80
CA VAL A 95 0.09 9.02 -1.46
C VAL A 95 0.55 7.72 -2.07
N GLU A 96 -0.22 6.68 -1.80
CA GLU A 96 -0.04 5.34 -2.34
C GLU A 96 -1.14 5.03 -3.34
N THR A 97 -0.78 4.60 -4.55
CA THR A 97 -1.73 4.27 -5.59
C THR A 97 -1.56 2.83 -6.04
N TYR A 98 -2.55 2.01 -5.68
CA TYR A 98 -2.71 0.64 -6.14
C TYR A 98 -3.39 0.61 -7.50
N VAL A 99 -2.81 -0.15 -8.42
CA VAL A 99 -3.39 -0.44 -9.73
C VAL A 99 -3.42 -1.95 -9.91
N GLU A 100 -4.60 -2.47 -10.23
CA GLU A 100 -4.82 -3.89 -10.45
C GLU A 100 -5.54 -4.12 -11.78
N LEU A 101 -5.04 -5.08 -12.56
CA LEU A 101 -5.73 -5.67 -13.71
C LEU A 101 -6.05 -7.12 -13.39
N TYR A 102 -7.33 -7.44 -13.35
CA TYR A 102 -7.85 -8.77 -13.03
C TYR A 102 -8.54 -9.39 -14.24
N ASN A 103 -8.22 -10.65 -14.55
CA ASN A 103 -8.93 -11.41 -15.57
C ASN A 103 -10.13 -12.13 -14.93
N ILE A 104 -11.34 -11.81 -15.40
CA ILE A 104 -12.58 -12.34 -14.82
C ILE A 104 -12.76 -13.83 -15.16
N PRO A 105 -12.60 -14.28 -16.43
CA PRO A 105 -12.76 -15.71 -16.75
C PRO A 105 -11.74 -16.65 -16.09
N LEU A 106 -10.49 -16.20 -15.94
CA LEU A 106 -9.42 -17.00 -15.34
C LEU A 106 -9.30 -16.82 -13.82
N ASP A 107 -10.12 -15.95 -13.24
CA ASP A 107 -10.12 -15.62 -11.82
C ASP A 107 -8.70 -15.28 -11.30
N LYS A 108 -7.97 -14.46 -12.05
CA LYS A 108 -6.53 -14.22 -11.80
C LYS A 108 -6.13 -12.77 -12.01
N THR A 109 -5.36 -12.24 -11.05
CA THR A 109 -4.66 -10.96 -11.22
C THR A 109 -3.54 -11.09 -12.25
N ILE A 110 -3.63 -10.32 -13.33
CA ILE A 110 -2.61 -10.25 -14.38
C ILE A 110 -1.52 -9.26 -13.96
N ILE A 111 -1.92 -8.07 -13.50
CA ILE A 111 -1.01 -6.99 -13.12
C ILE A 111 -1.43 -6.48 -11.76
N ARG A 112 -0.46 -6.33 -10.86
CA ARG A 112 -0.60 -5.61 -9.60
C ARG A 112 0.62 -4.72 -9.44
N MET A 113 0.39 -3.44 -9.29
CA MET A 113 1.46 -2.47 -9.07
C MET A 113 1.05 -1.43 -8.04
N THR A 114 2.04 -0.94 -7.31
CA THR A 114 1.89 0.14 -6.34
C THR A 114 2.79 1.28 -6.77
N LEU A 115 2.20 2.46 -6.91
CA LEU A 115 2.89 3.71 -7.25
C LEU A 115 2.89 4.62 -6.02
N LEU A 116 4.07 5.07 -5.63
CA LEU A 116 4.25 5.97 -4.49
C LEU A 116 4.55 7.39 -5.00
N ARG A 117 3.96 8.40 -4.36
CA ARG A 117 4.32 9.81 -4.53
C ARG A 117 4.30 10.51 -3.18
N GLY A 118 5.09 11.55 -3.01
CA GLY A 118 5.13 12.31 -1.76
C GLY A 118 6.06 13.51 -1.87
N SER A 119 6.29 14.17 -0.74
CA SER A 119 7.36 15.17 -0.64
C SER A 119 8.72 14.53 -0.88
N ILE A 120 9.67 15.32 -1.34
CA ILE A 120 11.07 14.90 -1.36
C ILE A 120 11.51 14.75 0.11
N PRO A 121 12.15 13.62 0.50
CA PRO A 121 12.62 13.39 1.86
C PRO A 121 13.86 14.24 2.14
N LEU A 122 13.64 15.54 2.37
CA LEU A 122 14.65 16.49 2.82
C LEU A 122 14.38 16.82 4.28
N PHE A 123 15.44 16.92 5.07
CA PHE A 123 15.43 17.46 6.43
C PHE A 123 15.44 18.99 6.40
#